data_AF-A0AA88JGN4-F1
#
_entry.id   AF-A0AA88JGN4-F1
#
_cell.length_a   1.000
_cell.length_b   1.000
_cell.length_c   1.000
_cell.angle_alpha   90.00
_cell.angle_beta   90.00
_cell.angle_gamma   90.00
#
_symmetry.space_group_name_H-M   'P 1'
#
loop_
_entity.id
_entity.type
_entity.pdbx_description
1 polymer ?
#
loop_
_entity_poly.entity_id
_entity_poly.type
_entity_poly.pdbx_seq_one_letter_code
_entity_poly.pdbx_strand_id
1 'polypeptide(L)'
;MALQLVGGAFFSSMFQALFDKMASSEVMDFFRKKKLNPGLLKNLEILLISADAVLDDAEGKQLGNPHVRKWLLQLKEAIYAAEDLMIEICDECLPTDVECESSSRPTKVMRLTLPAF
;
A
#
# COMPACT_ATOMS: atom_id res chain seq x y z
N MET A 1 -32.85 11.91 3.06
CA MET A 1 -31.71 11.10 2.57
C MET A 1 -30.47 11.97 2.68
N ALA A 2 -29.53 11.64 3.56
CA ALA A 2 -28.33 12.44 3.74
C ALA A 2 -27.45 12.28 2.49
N LEU A 3 -27.35 13.33 1.69
CA LEU A 3 -26.39 13.36 0.61
C LEU A 3 -25.02 13.54 1.27
N GLN A 4 -24.37 12.41 1.50
CA GLN A 4 -23.08 12.31 2.16
C GLN A 4 -22.09 13.10 1.31
N LEU A 5 -21.77 14.32 1.74
CA LEU A 5 -20.68 15.13 1.21
C LEU A 5 -19.38 14.44 1.66
N VAL A 6 -19.07 13.32 1.02
CA VAL A 6 -17.79 12.62 1.13
C VAL A 6 -16.85 13.41 0.24
N GLY A 7 -16.21 14.40 0.84
CA GLY A 7 -15.40 15.36 0.12
C GLY A 7 -14.05 15.51 0.80
N GLY A 8 -13.82 16.67 1.42
CA GLY A 8 -12.45 17.06 1.76
C GLY A 8 -11.76 16.11 2.74
N ALA A 9 -12.42 15.75 3.84
CA ALA A 9 -11.77 14.95 4.89
C ALA A 9 -11.48 13.50 4.45
N PHE A 10 -12.35 12.92 3.63
CA PHE A 10 -12.19 11.54 3.18
C PHE A 10 -11.05 11.43 2.17
N PHE A 11 -11.10 12.23 1.10
CA PHE A 11 -10.09 12.19 0.06
C PHE A 11 -8.73 12.68 0.56
N SER A 12 -8.67 13.73 1.38
CA SER A 12 -7.40 14.20 1.97
C SER A 12 -6.71 13.09 2.78
N SER A 13 -7.47 12.36 3.62
CA SER A 13 -6.91 11.24 4.39
C SER A 13 -6.45 10.07 3.51
N MET A 14 -7.19 9.75 2.43
CA MET A 14 -6.80 8.70 1.49
C MET A 14 -5.57 9.08 0.67
N PHE A 15 -5.50 10.30 0.17
CA PHE A 15 -4.33 10.79 -0.56
C PHE A 15 -3.09 10.74 0.32
N GLN A 16 -3.20 11.17 1.57
CA GLN A 16 -2.10 11.10 2.52
C GLN A 16 -1.63 9.66 2.74
N ALA A 17 -2.55 8.73 2.97
CA ALA A 17 -2.21 7.30 3.13
C ALA A 17 -1.52 6.72 1.89
N LEU A 18 -1.99 7.08 0.68
CA LEU A 18 -1.37 6.68 -0.58
C LEU A 18 0.02 7.29 -0.79
N PHE A 19 0.21 8.57 -0.48
CA PHE A 19 1.52 9.21 -0.56
C PHE A 19 2.53 8.56 0.39
N ASP A 20 2.11 8.29 1.63
CA ASP A 20 2.95 7.60 2.62
C ASP A 20 3.33 6.18 2.13
N LYS A 21 2.39 5.46 1.51
CA LYS A 21 2.64 4.13 0.94
C LYS A 21 3.55 4.16 -0.29
N MET A 22 3.36 5.11 -1.21
CA MET A 22 4.26 5.30 -2.36
C MET A 22 5.68 5.66 -1.96
N ALA A 23 5.80 6.45 -0.89
CA ALA A 23 7.08 6.85 -0.32
C ALA A 23 7.72 5.75 0.56
N SER A 24 7.01 4.65 0.84
CA SER A 24 7.56 3.53 1.59
C SER A 24 8.75 2.91 0.88
N SER A 25 9.77 2.55 1.66
CA SER A 25 10.93 1.82 1.16
C SER A 25 10.53 0.49 0.53
N GLU A 26 9.46 -0.17 1.00
CA GLU A 26 9.00 -1.45 0.43
C GLU A 26 8.58 -1.31 -1.03
N VAL A 27 7.75 -0.30 -1.33
CA VAL A 27 7.26 -0.03 -2.70
C VAL A 27 8.43 0.40 -3.59
N MET A 28 9.28 1.30 -3.09
CA MET A 28 10.46 1.76 -3.83
C MET A 28 11.46 0.62 -4.12
N ASP A 29 11.68 -0.26 -3.16
CA ASP A 29 12.57 -1.42 -3.30
C ASP A 29 11.96 -2.48 -4.20
N PHE A 30 10.65 -2.69 -4.18
CA PHE A 30 9.97 -3.56 -5.15
C PHE A 30 10.14 -3.06 -6.57
N PHE A 31 9.90 -1.76 -6.81
CA PHE A 31 10.11 -1.15 -8.12
C PHE A 31 11.57 -1.28 -8.58
N ARG A 32 12.53 -1.10 -7.67
CA ARG A 32 13.96 -1.30 -7.94
C ARG A 32 14.30 -2.76 -8.26
N LYS A 33 13.80 -3.72 -7.46
CA LYS A 33 14.04 -5.18 -7.61
C LYS A 33 13.45 -5.69 -8.92
N LYS A 34 12.22 -5.30 -9.25
CA LYS A 34 11.49 -5.71 -10.46
C LYS A 34 11.87 -4.87 -11.70
N LYS A 35 12.76 -3.88 -11.56
CA LYS A 35 13.16 -2.93 -12.62
C LYS A 35 11.96 -2.22 -13.26
N LEU A 36 10.93 -1.94 -12.46
CA LEU A 36 9.79 -1.14 -12.89
C LEU A 36 10.20 0.32 -13.06
N ASN A 37 9.51 1.03 -13.94
CA ASN A 37 9.84 2.42 -14.22
C ASN A 37 9.45 3.29 -13.01
N PRO A 38 10.43 3.96 -12.34
CA PRO A 38 10.13 4.84 -11.21
C PRO A 38 9.30 6.06 -11.62
N GLY A 39 9.27 6.40 -12.92
CA GLY A 39 8.39 7.42 -13.46
C GLY A 39 6.90 7.10 -13.30
N LEU A 40 6.51 5.83 -13.13
CA LEU A 40 5.11 5.46 -12.89
C LEU A 40 4.62 5.97 -11.52
N LEU A 41 5.41 5.77 -10.46
CA LEU A 41 5.09 6.29 -9.12
C LEU A 41 5.02 7.82 -9.15
N LYS A 42 5.98 8.47 -9.81
CA LYS A 42 5.98 9.93 -9.96
C LYS A 42 4.78 10.45 -10.75
N ASN A 43 4.35 9.75 -11.80
CA ASN A 43 3.16 10.12 -12.57
C ASN A 43 1.90 9.98 -11.73
N LEU A 44 1.79 8.90 -10.94
CA LEU A 44 0.66 8.69 -10.02
C LEU A 44 0.62 9.81 -8.97
N GLU A 45 1.77 10.17 -8.38
CA GLU A 45 1.89 11.29 -7.45
C GLU A 45 1.39 12.61 -8.05
N ILE A 46 1.84 12.94 -9.27
CA ILE A 46 1.40 14.16 -9.99
C ILE A 46 -0.11 14.14 -10.25
N LEU A 47 -0.67 12.99 -10.65
CA LEU A 47 -2.10 12.85 -10.90
C LEU A 47 -2.92 13.06 -9.62
N LEU A 48 -2.47 12.51 -8.49
CA LEU A 48 -3.15 12.66 -7.20
C LEU A 48 -3.09 14.10 -6.70
N ILE A 49 -1.93 14.76 -6.79
CA ILE A 49 -1.79 16.19 -6.47
C ILE A 49 -2.72 17.05 -7.33
N SER A 50 -2.80 16.73 -8.63
CA SER A 50 -3.68 17.45 -9.56
C SER A 50 -5.16 17.23 -9.22
N ALA A 51 -5.52 16.02 -8.79
CA ALA A 51 -6.89 15.68 -8.37
C ALA A 51 -7.27 16.38 -7.06
N ASP A 52 -6.37 16.41 -6.08
CA ASP A 52 -6.56 17.10 -4.79
C ASP A 52 -6.81 18.60 -4.99
N ALA A 53 -6.05 19.25 -5.88
CA ALA A 53 -6.20 20.67 -6.20
C ALA A 53 -7.57 21.04 -6.80
N VAL A 54 -8.21 20.12 -7.53
CA VAL A 54 -9.53 20.35 -8.13
C VAL A 54 -10.67 19.77 -7.28
N LEU A 55 -10.34 19.11 -6.18
CA LEU A 55 -11.29 18.37 -5.35
C LEU A 55 -12.22 19.32 -4.61
N ASP A 56 -11.69 20.37 -3.99
CA ASP A 56 -12.47 21.42 -3.32
C ASP A 56 -13.49 22.06 -4.27
N ASP A 57 -13.04 22.36 -5.49
CA ASP A 57 -13.87 22.93 -6.56
C ASP A 57 -14.93 21.96 -7.07
N ALA A 58 -14.63 20.66 -7.06
CA ALA A 58 -15.53 19.59 -7.47
C ALA A 58 -16.60 19.32 -6.40
N GLU A 59 -16.24 19.35 -5.13
CA GLU A 59 -17.18 19.17 -4.01
C GLU A 59 -18.29 20.21 -4.01
N GLY A 60 -17.93 21.48 -4.22
CA GLY A 60 -18.91 22.56 -4.34
C GLY A 60 -19.88 22.38 -5.51
N LYS A 61 -19.50 21.63 -6.54
CA LYS A 61 -20.28 21.41 -7.77
C LYS A 61 -20.95 20.02 -7.82
N GLN A 62 -20.64 19.12 -6.89
CA GLN A 62 -21.13 17.72 -6.88
C GLN A 62 -22.67 17.63 -6.83
N LEU A 63 -23.33 18.56 -6.15
CA LEU A 63 -24.80 18.58 -6.02
C LEU A 63 -25.52 19.01 -7.31
N GLY A 64 -24.86 19.87 -8.10
CA GLY A 64 -25.46 20.48 -9.29
C GLY A 64 -25.00 19.85 -10.61
N ASN A 65 -23.93 19.05 -10.60
CA ASN A 65 -23.36 18.49 -11.82
C ASN A 65 -23.14 16.96 -11.72
N PRO A 66 -23.95 16.14 -12.44
CA PRO A 66 -23.80 14.69 -12.42
C PRO A 66 -22.47 14.21 -13.01
N HIS A 67 -21.82 14.99 -13.89
CA HIS A 67 -20.50 14.66 -14.42
C HIS A 67 -19.43 14.78 -13.34
N VAL A 68 -19.51 15.79 -12.47
CA VAL A 68 -18.59 15.96 -11.34
C VAL A 68 -18.76 14.82 -10.34
N ARG A 69 -20.01 14.42 -10.06
CA ARG A 69 -20.28 13.24 -9.22
C ARG A 69 -19.71 11.96 -9.80
N LYS A 70 -19.83 11.74 -11.12
CA LYS A 70 -19.24 10.58 -11.79
C LYS A 70 -17.71 10.62 -11.73
N TRP A 71 -17.10 11.78 -11.96
CA TRP A 71 -15.65 11.96 -11.87
C TRP A 71 -15.13 11.65 -10.46
N LEU A 72 -15.78 12.15 -9.40
CA LEU A 72 -15.41 11.86 -8.00
C LEU A 72 -15.53 10.35 -7.67
N LEU A 73 -16.55 9.67 -8.21
CA LEU A 73 -16.69 8.22 -8.04
C LEU A 73 -15.54 7.46 -8.70
N GLN A 74 -15.19 7.82 -9.94
CA GLN A 74 -14.08 7.19 -10.66
C GLN A 74 -12.72 7.48 -10.01
N LEU A 75 -12.55 8.68 -9.48
CA LEU A 75 -11.36 9.04 -8.71
C LEU A 75 -11.22 8.15 -7.48
N LYS A 76 -12.31 7.95 -6.73
CA LYS A 76 -12.33 7.04 -5.58
C LYS A 76 -11.97 5.60 -5.95
N GLU A 77 -12.52 5.07 -7.05
CA GLU A 77 -12.17 3.73 -7.54
C GLU A 77 -10.68 3.62 -7.92
N ALA A 78 -10.12 4.65 -8.56
CA ALA A 78 -8.71 4.66 -8.93
C ALA A 78 -7.77 4.71 -7.72
N ILE A 79 -8.14 5.47 -6.68
CA ILE A 79 -7.42 5.55 -5.40
C ILE A 79 -7.37 4.17 -4.73
N TYR A 80 -8.52 3.48 -4.61
CA TYR A 80 -8.54 2.14 -4.02
C TYR A 80 -7.71 1.14 -4.82
N ALA A 81 -7.80 1.15 -6.16
CA ALA A 81 -7.00 0.26 -6.99
C ALA A 81 -5.50 0.49 -6.81
N ALA A 82 -5.07 1.75 -6.59
CA ALA A 82 -3.69 2.08 -6.31
C ALA A 82 -3.25 1.64 -4.90
N GLU A 83 -4.11 1.82 -3.89
CA GLU A 83 -3.84 1.39 -2.51
C GLU A 83 -3.72 -0.13 -2.42
N ASP A 84 -4.65 -0.88 -3.03
CA ASP A 84 -4.62 -2.34 -3.09
C ASP A 84 -3.32 -2.85 -3.73
N LEU A 85 -2.89 -2.25 -4.84
CA LEU A 85 -1.65 -2.60 -5.51
C LEU A 85 -0.40 -2.34 -4.64
N MET A 86 -0.40 -1.24 -3.87
CA MET A 86 0.71 -0.97 -2.93
C MET A 86 0.71 -1.92 -1.75
N ILE A 87 -0.46 -2.30 -1.24
CA ILE A 87 -0.59 -3.31 -0.18
C ILE A 87 -0.08 -4.67 -0.68
N GLU A 88 -0.47 -5.10 -1.88
CA GLU A 88 0.01 -6.33 -2.51
C GLU A 88 1.53 -6.34 -2.65
N ILE A 89 2.12 -5.21 -3.05
CA ILE A 89 3.59 -5.04 -3.10
C ILE A 89 4.24 -5.16 -1.71
N CYS A 90 3.67 -4.52 -0.69
CA CYS A 90 4.19 -4.62 0.68
C CYS A 90 4.11 -6.07 1.20
N ASP A 91 3.01 -6.78 0.92
CA ASP A 91 2.82 -8.18 1.33
C ASP A 91 3.81 -9.12 0.62
N GLU A 92 4.03 -8.94 -0.68
CA GLU A 92 5.08 -9.65 -1.42
C GLU A 92 6.50 -9.32 -0.94
N CYS A 93 6.70 -8.14 -0.34
CA CYS A 93 8.01 -7.70 0.16
C CYS A 93 8.25 -8.06 1.63
N LEU A 94 7.21 -8.50 2.37
CA LEU A 94 7.41 -9.10 3.69
C LEU A 94 8.20 -10.40 3.50
N PRO A 95 9.37 -10.57 4.13
CA PRO A 95 10.00 -11.87 4.17
C PRO A 95 8.98 -12.83 4.78
N THR A 96 8.60 -13.85 4.02
CA THR A 96 7.87 -14.98 4.55
C THR A 96 8.80 -15.58 5.59
N ASP A 97 8.62 -15.23 6.87
CA ASP A 97 9.10 -16.03 7.98
C ASP A 97 8.27 -17.33 7.94
N VAL A 98 8.51 -18.15 6.92
CA VAL A 98 8.36 -19.58 7.04
C VAL A 98 9.53 -19.98 7.91
N GLU A 99 9.35 -19.78 9.21
CA GLU A 99 10.22 -20.38 10.20
C GLU A 99 10.05 -21.90 10.04
N CYS A 100 10.86 -22.47 9.15
CA CYS A 100 11.13 -23.89 9.11
C CYS A 100 11.74 -24.23 10.46
N GLU A 101 10.89 -24.50 11.45
CA GLU A 101 11.28 -25.16 12.68
C GLU A 101 11.61 -26.62 12.34
N SER A 102 12.73 -26.79 11.64
CA SER A 102 13.43 -28.07 11.52
C SER A 102 14.08 -28.32 12.88
N SER A 103 13.26 -28.76 13.84
CA SER A 103 13.75 -29.42 15.04
C SER A 103 14.33 -30.79 14.64
N SER A 104 15.47 -30.74 13.96
CA SER A 104 16.38 -31.87 13.87
C SER A 104 16.93 -32.09 15.28
N ARG A 105 16.27 -33.00 16.01
CA ARG A 105 16.84 -33.62 17.20
C ARG A 105 17.74 -34.76 16.74
N PRO A 106 19.04 -34.70 17.01
CA PRO A 106 19.74 -35.94 17.31
C PRO A 106 20.71 -35.73 18.46
N THR A 107 20.30 -36.03 19.70
CA THR A 107 21.27 -36.27 20.77
C THR A 107 20.69 -37.26 21.78
N LYS A 108 20.99 -38.55 21.60
CA LYS A 108 21.25 -39.41 22.76
C LYS A 108 22.01 -40.69 22.42
N VAL A 109 23.25 -40.58 21.94
CA VAL A 109 24.27 -41.58 22.31
C VAL A 109 25.66 -40.94 22.26
N MET A 110 26.13 -40.41 23.39
CA MET A 110 27.58 -40.28 23.61
C MET A 110 27.92 -41.10 24.84
N ARG A 111 28.20 -42.38 24.56
CA ARG A 111 28.75 -43.34 25.50
C ARG A 111 30.21 -42.93 25.72
N LEU A 112 30.53 -42.31 26.85
CA LEU A 112 31.91 -42.11 27.30
C LEU A 112 32.03 -42.64 28.74
N THR A 113 32.34 -43.94 28.80
CA THR A 113 33.19 -44.51 29.83
C THR A 113 34.44 -43.66 30.02
N LEU A 114 34.85 -43.38 31.25
CA LEU A 114 36.24 -43.14 31.69
C LEU A 114 36.27 -43.05 33.25
N PRO A 115 37.44 -43.20 33.91
CA PRO A 115 37.64 -44.22 34.96
C PRO A 115 38.06 -43.66 36.32
N ALA A 116 38.15 -44.59 37.28
CA ALA A 116 38.98 -44.66 38.48
C ALA A 116 39.54 -43.35 39.09
N PHE A 117 39.09 -43.06 40.31
CA PHE A 117 39.96 -42.79 41.45
C PHE A 117 39.35 -43.39 42.72
#